data_AF-A0A371HTS2-F1
#
_entry.id   AF-A0A371HTS2-F1
#
_cell.length_a   1.000
_cell.length_b   1.000
_cell.length_c   1.000
_cell.angle_alpha   90.00
_cell.angle_beta   90.00
_cell.angle_gamma   90.00
#
_symmetry.space_group_name_H-M   'P 1'
#
loop_
_entity.id
_entity.type
_entity.pdbx_description
1 polymer ?
#
loop_
_entity_poly.entity_id
_entity_poly.type
_entity_poly.pdbx_seq_one_letter_code
_entity_poly.pdbx_strand_id
1 'polypeptide(L)'
;MNKITPWSIDICNFIFASKFPLEASMLYKEKTESDAKYYIWDDLDSIVIKSFAGSILHFCHSSSGGGHYGSTQITREVLNCGFYWPTIFRDTHQFVFACKQCQRAGMAISRSHEMPQQPILFCEVFDV
;
A
#
# COMPACT_ATOMS: atom_id res chain seq x y z
N MET A 1 4.05 20.67 -16.13
CA MET A 1 4.15 20.04 -14.79
C MET A 1 4.89 18.72 -14.97
N ASN A 2 6.19 18.71 -14.72
CA ASN A 2 6.99 17.48 -14.77
C ASN A 2 6.49 16.57 -13.67
N LYS A 3 5.77 15.51 -14.04
CA LYS A 3 5.56 14.37 -13.16
C LYS A 3 6.96 13.80 -12.94
N ILE A 4 7.59 14.18 -11.83
CA ILE A 4 8.78 13.50 -11.34
C ILE A 4 8.26 12.15 -10.88
N THR A 5 8.18 11.21 -11.82
CA THR A 5 8.03 9.80 -11.53
C THR A 5 9.31 9.44 -10.78
N PRO A 6 9.25 9.02 -9.50
CA PRO A 6 10.45 8.63 -8.77
C PRO A 6 11.24 7.62 -9.62
N TRP A 7 12.56 7.78 -9.72
CA TRP A 7 13.44 6.93 -10.52
C TRP A 7 13.26 5.42 -10.26
N SER A 8 12.77 5.06 -9.06
CA SER A 8 12.39 3.70 -8.69
C SER A 8 11.23 3.13 -9.51
N ILE A 9 10.28 3.96 -9.94
CA ILE A 9 9.13 3.53 -10.76
C ILE A 9 9.58 3.09 -12.15
N ASP A 10 10.55 3.78 -12.74
CA ASP A 10 11.04 3.42 -14.07
C ASP A 10 11.81 2.10 -14.05
N ILE A 11 12.60 1.87 -12.99
CA ILE A 11 13.27 0.58 -12.75
C ILE A 11 12.23 -0.53 -12.55
N CYS A 12 11.17 -0.29 -11.76
CA CYS A 12 10.10 -1.26 -11.58
C CYS A 12 9.38 -1.55 -12.90
N ASN A 13 8.98 -0.52 -13.65
CA ASN A 13 8.31 -0.70 -14.94
C ASN A 13 9.18 -1.48 -15.93
N PHE A 14 10.49 -1.28 -15.91
CA PHE A 14 11.42 -2.06 -16.71
C PHE A 14 11.49 -3.51 -16.24
N ILE A 15 11.64 -3.78 -14.95
CA ILE A 15 11.77 -5.14 -14.41
C ILE A 15 10.48 -5.95 -14.60
N PHE A 16 9.30 -5.38 -14.35
CA PHE A 16 8.02 -6.11 -14.39
C PHE A 16 7.35 -6.13 -15.77
N ALA A 17 7.62 -5.12 -16.61
CA ALA A 17 6.91 -4.97 -17.89
C ALA A 17 7.84 -4.68 -19.08
N SER A 18 9.16 -4.61 -18.87
CA SER A 18 10.15 -4.19 -19.88
C SER A 18 9.79 -2.86 -20.53
N LYS A 19 9.17 -1.95 -19.76
CA LYS A 19 8.70 -0.64 -20.23
C LYS A 19 9.63 0.47 -19.76
N PHE A 20 9.95 1.36 -20.69
CA PHE A 20 10.64 2.62 -20.43
C PHE A 20 9.67 3.81 -20.56
N PRO A 21 10.01 4.98 -19.99
CA PRO A 21 9.34 6.22 -20.31
C PRO A 21 9.35 6.47 -21.83
N LEU A 22 8.24 7.00 -22.35
CA LEU A 22 8.04 7.26 -23.79
C LEU A 22 9.16 8.09 -24.43
N GLU A 23 9.73 9.02 -23.68
CA GLU A 23 10.75 9.98 -24.13
C GLU A 23 12.14 9.68 -23.53
N ALA A 24 12.37 8.46 -23.03
CA ALA A 24 13.64 8.07 -22.43
C ALA A 24 14.77 8.05 -23.47
N SER A 25 15.87 8.75 -23.18
CA SER A 25 17.10 8.71 -23.98
C SER A 25 17.76 7.34 -23.93
N MET A 26 18.57 7.00 -24.94
CA MET A 26 19.32 5.73 -24.95
C MET A 26 20.20 5.56 -23.72
N LEU A 27 20.91 6.62 -23.33
CA LEU A 27 21.73 6.64 -22.12
C LEU A 27 20.91 6.38 -20.85
N TYR A 28 19.68 6.90 -20.78
CA TYR A 28 18.79 6.64 -19.64
C TYR A 28 18.33 5.18 -19.61
N LYS A 29 18.01 4.60 -20.76
CA LYS A 29 17.61 3.19 -20.87
C LYS A 29 18.75 2.26 -20.46
N GLU A 30 19.95 2.46 -20.99
CA GLU A 30 21.15 1.69 -20.63
C GLU A 30 21.46 1.78 -19.14
N LYS A 31 21.35 3.00 -18.56
CA LYS A 31 21.48 3.19 -17.13
C LYS A 31 20.42 2.43 -16.35
N THR A 32 19.15 2.52 -16.76
CA THR A 32 18.04 1.82 -16.10
C THR A 32 18.25 0.30 -16.13
N GLU A 33 18.68 -0.24 -17.28
CA GLU A 33 19.01 -1.66 -17.44
C GLU A 33 20.20 -2.08 -16.57
N SER A 34 21.23 -1.23 -16.48
CA SER A 34 22.37 -1.46 -15.61
C SER A 34 21.97 -1.45 -14.14
N ASP A 35 21.21 -0.43 -13.72
CA ASP A 35 20.74 -0.24 -12.35
C ASP A 35 19.83 -1.40 -11.93
N ALA A 36 18.94 -1.87 -12.82
CA ALA A 36 18.03 -2.99 -12.57
C ALA A 36 18.73 -4.29 -12.15
N LYS A 37 19.99 -4.52 -12.58
CA LYS A 37 20.78 -5.70 -12.21
C LYS A 37 21.12 -5.76 -10.72
N TYR A 38 21.17 -4.61 -10.05
CA TYR A 38 21.55 -4.50 -8.65
C TYR A 38 20.37 -4.61 -7.68
N TYR A 39 19.15 -4.50 -8.20
CA TYR A 39 17.96 -4.70 -7.38
C TYR A 39 17.64 -6.20 -7.37
N ILE A 40 18.11 -6.87 -6.31
CA ILE A 40 17.77 -8.26 -5.99
C ILE A 40 16.26 -8.30 -5.66
N TRP A 41 15.60 -9.41 -5.98
CA TRP A 41 14.16 -9.62 -5.80
C TRP A 41 13.61 -9.18 -4.42
N ASP A 42 14.35 -9.37 -3.33
CA ASP A 42 13.92 -8.96 -1.98
C ASP A 42 13.77 -7.44 -1.79
N ASP A 43 14.68 -6.64 -2.36
CA ASP A 43 14.60 -5.17 -2.29
C ASP A 43 13.53 -4.64 -3.26
N LEU A 44 13.31 -5.34 -4.37
CA LEU A 44 12.27 -5.01 -5.33
C LEU A 44 10.88 -5.19 -4.75
N ASP A 45 10.61 -6.27 -4.02
CA ASP A 45 9.30 -6.50 -3.40
C ASP A 45 8.93 -5.33 -2.49
N SER A 46 9.86 -4.84 -1.67
CA SER A 46 9.65 -3.67 -0.81
C SER A 46 9.43 -2.37 -1.61
N ILE A 47 10.20 -2.14 -2.68
CA ILE A 47 10.09 -0.93 -3.51
C ILE A 47 8.81 -0.92 -4.33
N VAL A 48 8.46 -2.06 -4.93
CA VAL A 48 7.26 -2.28 -5.73
C VAL A 48 6.04 -2.14 -4.86
N ILE A 49 5.99 -2.87 -3.75
CA ILE A 49 4.87 -2.79 -2.82
C ILE A 49 4.73 -1.36 -2.29
N LYS A 50 5.81 -0.64 -1.96
CA LYS A 50 5.72 0.78 -1.59
C LYS A 50 5.22 1.68 -2.72
N SER A 51 5.64 1.45 -3.97
CA SER A 51 5.18 2.22 -5.12
C SER A 51 3.70 2.01 -5.40
N PHE A 52 3.20 0.79 -5.15
CA PHE A 52 1.79 0.43 -5.33
C PHE A 52 0.95 0.58 -4.07
N ALA A 53 1.56 0.82 -2.90
CA ALA A 53 0.89 0.88 -1.61
C ALA A 53 -0.28 1.87 -1.63
N GLY A 54 -0.09 3.06 -2.21
CA GLY A 54 -1.17 4.04 -2.34
C GLY A 54 -2.37 3.52 -3.15
N SER A 55 -2.11 2.82 -4.26
CA SER A 55 -3.15 2.23 -5.11
C SER A 55 -3.84 1.05 -4.45
N ILE A 56 -3.08 0.17 -3.78
CA ILE A 56 -3.59 -0.97 -3.02
C ILE A 56 -4.49 -0.47 -1.89
N LEU A 57 -4.03 0.51 -1.11
CA LEU A 57 -4.80 1.12 -0.02
C LEU A 57 -6.07 1.77 -0.54
N HIS A 58 -6.01 2.50 -1.66
CA HIS A 58 -7.19 3.09 -2.28
C HIS A 58 -8.20 2.02 -2.75
N PHE A 59 -7.72 0.94 -3.36
CA PHE A 59 -8.56 -0.17 -3.80
C PHE A 59 -9.25 -0.85 -2.61
N CYS A 60 -8.50 -1.22 -1.57
CA CYS A 60 -9.04 -1.81 -0.34
C CYS A 60 -10.01 -0.86 0.37
N HIS A 61 -9.71 0.44 0.38
CA HIS A 61 -10.59 1.47 0.94
C HIS A 61 -11.91 1.63 0.17
N SER A 62 -11.88 1.48 -1.15
CA SER A 62 -13.06 1.63 -2.01
C SER A 62 -13.94 0.37 -2.02
N SER A 63 -13.32 -0.81 -1.85
CA SER A 63 -13.98 -2.11 -1.87
C SER A 63 -14.62 -2.49 -0.53
N SER A 64 -14.34 -1.77 0.56
CA SER A 64 -14.79 -2.09 1.92
C SER A 64 -16.30 -1.88 2.17
N GLY A 65 -17.16 -2.02 1.17
CA GLY A 65 -18.61 -2.12 1.34
C GLY A 65 -19.23 -0.95 2.12
N GLY A 66 -19.11 0.28 1.61
CA GLY A 66 -19.91 1.44 2.04
C GLY A 66 -19.68 1.98 3.47
N GLY A 67 -18.88 1.30 4.30
CA GLY A 67 -18.50 1.77 5.65
C GLY A 67 -17.10 2.37 5.67
N HIS A 68 -16.92 3.52 6.31
CA HIS A 68 -15.60 4.09 6.60
C HIS A 68 -14.97 3.36 7.80
N TYR A 69 -14.36 2.22 7.54
CA TYR A 69 -13.67 1.45 8.57
C TYR A 69 -12.36 2.10 9.00
N GLY A 70 -11.98 1.89 10.28
CA GLY A 70 -10.68 2.31 10.80
C GLY A 70 -9.51 1.64 10.08
N SER A 71 -8.32 2.21 10.23
CA SER A 71 -7.08 1.74 9.58
C SER A 71 -6.77 0.27 9.81
N THR A 72 -7.19 -0.31 10.95
CA THR A 72 -7.02 -1.74 11.27
C THR A 72 -7.75 -2.65 10.29
N GLN A 73 -8.97 -2.30 9.87
CA GLN A 73 -9.73 -3.13 8.94
C GLN A 73 -9.12 -3.07 7.55
N ILE A 74 -8.75 -1.88 7.07
CA ILE A 74 -8.09 -1.75 5.76
C ILE A 74 -6.77 -2.52 5.76
N THR A 75 -5.99 -2.45 6.84
CA THR A 75 -4.76 -3.23 6.95
C THR A 75 -5.04 -4.73 6.82
N ARG A 76 -6.10 -5.23 7.48
CA ARG A 76 -6.53 -6.63 7.37
C ARG A 76 -6.92 -7.00 5.93
N GLU A 77 -7.68 -6.16 5.22
CA GLU A 77 -8.05 -6.42 3.83
C GLU A 77 -6.82 -6.49 2.91
N VAL A 78 -5.87 -5.57 3.08
CA VAL A 78 -4.62 -5.59 2.33
C VAL A 78 -3.84 -6.89 2.55
N LEU A 79 -3.77 -7.35 3.81
CA LEU A 79 -3.14 -8.63 4.16
C LEU A 79 -3.92 -9.83 3.58
N ASN A 80 -5.24 -9.81 3.60
CA ASN A 80 -6.09 -10.85 3.00
C ASN A 80 -5.91 -10.94 1.48
N CYS A 81 -5.59 -9.82 0.82
CA CYS A 81 -5.20 -9.79 -0.59
C CYS A 81 -3.76 -10.29 -0.85
N GLY A 82 -3.02 -10.68 0.20
CA GLY A 82 -1.66 -11.20 0.10
C GLY A 82 -0.56 -10.13 0.01
N PHE A 83 -0.90 -8.86 0.22
CA PHE A 83 0.10 -7.78 0.21
C PHE A 83 0.67 -7.55 1.60
N TYR A 84 1.99 -7.42 1.69
CA TYR A 84 2.69 -7.14 2.94
C TYR A 84 3.84 -6.15 2.73
N TRP A 85 4.00 -5.22 3.67
CA TRP A 85 5.21 -4.44 3.80
C TRP A 85 5.44 -4.04 5.25
N PRO A 86 6.70 -3.78 5.69
CA PRO A 86 7.01 -3.55 7.10
C PRO A 86 6.27 -2.38 7.74
N THR A 87 5.78 -1.43 6.95
CA THR A 87 5.17 -0.18 7.41
C THR A 87 3.66 -0.12 7.14
N ILE A 88 3.04 -1.24 6.76
CA ILE A 88 1.62 -1.35 6.35
C ILE A 88 0.65 -0.72 7.33
N PHE A 89 0.80 -0.94 8.63
CA PHE A 89 -0.07 -0.35 9.66
C PHE A 89 0.04 1.19 9.70
N ARG A 90 1.27 1.71 9.64
CA ARG A 90 1.52 3.16 9.69
C ARG A 90 1.01 3.83 8.43
N ASP A 91 1.30 3.25 7.27
CA ASP A 91 0.93 3.83 5.98
C ASP A 91 -0.59 3.80 5.78
N THR A 92 -1.26 2.71 6.22
CA THR A 92 -2.72 2.63 6.23
C THR A 92 -3.35 3.64 7.18
N HIS A 93 -2.77 3.83 8.37
CA HIS A 93 -3.23 4.85 9.32
C HIS A 93 -3.12 6.26 8.73
N GLN A 94 -1.97 6.61 8.14
CA GLN A 94 -1.77 7.90 7.47
C GLN A 94 -2.74 8.10 6.30
N PHE A 95 -2.98 7.05 5.51
CA PHE A 95 -3.94 7.08 4.41
C PHE A 95 -5.37 7.38 4.88
N VAL A 96 -5.87 6.65 5.89
CA VAL A 96 -7.21 6.87 6.46
C VAL A 96 -7.31 8.23 7.12
N PHE A 97 -6.27 8.64 7.86
CA PHE A 97 -6.22 9.95 8.50
C PHE A 97 -6.29 11.10 7.48
N ALA A 98 -5.70 10.94 6.29
CA ALA A 98 -5.77 11.93 5.21
C ALA A 98 -7.12 11.90 4.45
N CYS A 99 -7.94 10.86 4.62
CA CYS A 99 -9.21 10.74 3.91
C CYS A 99 -10.28 11.66 4.53
N LYS A 100 -10.67 12.72 3.82
CA LYS A 100 -11.70 13.68 4.26
C LYS A 100 -13.04 13.03 4.59
N GLN A 101 -13.41 11.98 3.87
CA GLN A 101 -14.67 11.26 4.12
C GLN A 101 -14.59 10.50 5.45
N CYS A 102 -13.47 9.82 5.71
CA CYS A 102 -13.21 9.17 7.01
C CYS A 102 -13.12 10.19 8.15
N GLN A 103 -12.49 11.35 7.95
CA GLN A 103 -12.45 12.42 8.96
C GLN A 103 -13.85 12.92 9.32
N ARG A 104 -14.70 13.14 8.31
CA ARG A 104 -16.09 13.59 8.52
C ARG A 104 -16.92 12.53 9.24
N ALA A 105 -16.76 11.26 8.85
CA ALA A 105 -17.39 10.14 9.54
C ALA A 105 -16.92 10.09 11.00
N GLY A 106 -15.62 10.13 11.26
CA GLY A 106 -15.01 10.10 12.59
C GLY A 106 -15.44 11.27 13.51
N MET A 107 -15.67 12.47 12.95
CA MET A 107 -16.21 13.59 13.72
C MET A 107 -17.72 13.50 13.98
N ALA A 108 -18.48 12.77 13.14
CA ALA A 108 -19.92 12.59 13.30
C ALA A 108 -20.28 11.50 14.35
N ILE A 109 -19.42 10.50 14.54
CA ILE A 109 -19.49 9.54 15.64
C ILE A 109 -18.90 10.19 16.89
N SER A 110 -19.73 10.94 17.64
CA SER A 110 -19.39 11.23 19.03
C SER A 110 -19.23 9.89 19.77
N ARG A 111 -18.27 9.82 20.71
CA ARG A 111 -17.86 8.66 21.54
C ARG A 111 -18.97 7.80 22.15
N SER A 112 -20.23 8.18 22.02
CA SER A 112 -21.42 7.51 22.54
C SER A 112 -21.99 6.39 21.67
N HIS A 113 -21.53 6.21 20.42
CA HIS A 113 -22.00 5.13 19.53
C HIS A 113 -20.91 4.13 19.12
N GLU A 114 -19.76 4.14 19.81
CA GLU A 114 -18.70 3.17 19.58
C GLU A 114 -19.19 1.78 20.02
N MET A 115 -19.36 0.84 19.08
CA MET A 115 -19.63 -0.54 19.44
C MET A 115 -18.44 -1.10 20.21
N PRO A 116 -18.63 -1.76 21.37
CA PRO A 116 -17.53 -2.35 22.11
C PRO A 116 -16.85 -3.39 21.21
N GLN A 117 -15.58 -3.15 20.87
CA GLN A 117 -14.78 -4.13 20.16
C GLN A 117 -14.45 -5.25 21.14
N GLN A 118 -15.23 -6.33 21.07
CA GLN A 118 -14.96 -7.54 21.81
C GLN A 118 -13.67 -8.18 21.25
N PRO A 119 -12.68 -8.52 22.09
CA PRO A 119 -11.50 -9.23 21.62
C PRO A 119 -11.92 -10.58 21.04
N ILE A 120 -11.50 -10.88 19.81
CA ILE A 120 -11.63 -12.21 19.23
C ILE A 120 -10.79 -13.16 20.09
N LEU A 121 -11.44 -14.19 20.61
CA LEU A 121 -10.89 -15.21 21.50
C LEU A 121 -9.56 -15.77 20.95
N PHE A 122 -8.57 -15.85 21.83
CA PHE A 122 -7.27 -16.48 21.58
C PHE A 122 -7.49 -17.95 21.18
N CYS A 123 -7.03 -18.36 20.00
CA CYS A 123 -7.02 -19.78 19.62
C CYS A 123 -5.81 -20.41 20.31
N GLU A 124 -6.04 -21.27 21.30
CA GLU A 124 -4.98 -22.09 21.88
C GLU A 124 -4.43 -23.02 20.80
N VAL A 125 -3.14 -22.91 20.54
CA VAL A 125 -2.40 -23.82 19.66
C VAL A 125 -2.34 -25.16 20.38
N PHE A 126 -2.92 -26.20 19.77
CA PHE A 126 -2.82 -27.57 20.27
C PHE A 126 -1.34 -27.98 20.37
N ASP A 127 -0.89 -28.33 21.58
CA ASP A 127 0.34 -29.11 21.77
C ASP A 127 0.09 -30.60 21.46
N VAL A 128 1.12 -31.24 20.89
CA VAL A 128 1.21 -32.60 20.32
C VAL A 128 0.73 -33.73 21.23
#